data_AF-A0A519FD51-F1
#
_entry.id   AF-A0A519FD51-F1
#
_cell.length_a   1.000
_cell.length_b   1.000
_cell.length_c   1.000
_cell.angle_alpha   90.00
_cell.angle_beta   90.00
_cell.angle_gamma   90.00
#
_symmetry.space_group_name_H-M   'P 1'
#
loop_
_entity.id
_entity.type
_entity.pdbx_description
1 polymer ?
#
loop_
_entity_poly.entity_id
_entity_poly.type
_entity_poly.pdbx_seq_one_letter_code
_entity_poly.pdbx_strand_id
1 'polypeptide(L)'
;WALGFMYAVENWPDDWAAPRDKEAAGMLDDALDAIVTLTEDDTGKPTVSMFAEDGPPSLSQQRLDDFGSAIWAVYDLRQLWKSMGPRVETLRKEPEPGRNDPCPCGSGKKYKKCHGA
;
A
#
# COMPACT_ATOMS: atom_id res chain seq x y z
N TRP A 1 -7.34 0.26 18.06
CA TRP A 1 -6.14 0.02 17.24
C TRP A 1 -6.46 0.21 15.76
N ALA A 2 -7.39 -0.56 15.18
CA ALA A 2 -7.76 -0.49 13.76
C ALA A 2 -8.09 0.94 13.28
N LEU A 3 -8.93 1.69 14.01
CA LEU A 3 -9.22 3.09 13.70
C LEU A 3 -7.97 3.98 13.60
N GLY A 4 -7.01 3.82 14.51
CA GLY A 4 -5.76 4.60 14.48
C GLY A 4 -4.82 4.15 13.36
N PHE A 5 -4.87 2.87 12.98
CA PHE A 5 -4.15 2.36 11.81
C PHE A 5 -4.74 2.93 10.52
N MET A 6 -6.07 2.87 10.34
CA MET A 6 -6.74 3.41 9.16
C MET A 6 -6.57 4.93 9.04
N TYR A 7 -6.56 5.66 10.16
CA TYR A 7 -6.20 7.08 10.17
C TYR A 7 -4.81 7.34 9.58
N ALA A 8 -3.83 6.47 9.84
CA ALA A 8 -2.52 6.58 9.21
C ALA A 8 -2.54 6.18 7.73
N VAL A 9 -3.28 5.15 7.34
CA VAL A 9 -3.45 4.80 5.92
C VAL A 9 -4.01 5.98 5.12
N GLU A 10 -5.01 6.66 5.67
CA GLU A 10 -5.67 7.81 5.05
C GLU A 10 -4.79 9.06 4.99
N ASN A 11 -3.99 9.33 6.03
CA ASN A 11 -3.15 10.53 6.09
C ASN A 11 -1.85 10.44 5.27
N TRP A 12 -1.39 9.24 4.91
CA TRP A 12 -0.19 9.01 4.10
C TRP A 12 -0.51 8.25 2.80
N PRO A 13 -1.40 8.78 1.94
CA PRO A 13 -1.89 8.05 0.76
C PRO A 13 -0.78 7.70 -0.23
N ASP A 14 0.27 8.53 -0.32
CA ASP A 14 1.43 8.26 -1.19
C ASP A 14 2.24 7.06 -0.70
N ASP A 15 2.32 6.84 0.61
CA ASP A 15 3.00 5.68 1.21
C ASP A 15 2.14 4.41 1.09
N TRP A 16 0.82 4.55 1.08
CA TRP A 16 -0.13 3.44 0.94
C TRP A 16 -0.66 3.23 -0.48
N ALA A 17 -0.10 3.92 -1.48
CA ALA A 17 -0.52 3.78 -2.87
C ALA A 17 -0.40 2.33 -3.37
N ALA A 18 -1.46 1.84 -4.03
CA ALA A 18 -1.49 0.46 -4.51
C ALA A 18 -0.32 0.14 -5.46
N PRO A 19 0.30 -1.05 -5.35
CA PRO A 19 1.28 -1.53 -6.30
C PRO A 19 0.73 -1.58 -7.73
N ARG A 20 1.62 -1.46 -8.73
CA ARG A 20 1.22 -1.61 -10.15
C ARG A 20 0.87 -3.05 -10.51
N ASP A 21 1.48 -4.01 -9.82
CA ASP A 21 1.16 -5.42 -9.98
C ASP A 21 -0.22 -5.70 -9.39
N LYS A 22 -1.08 -6.34 -10.18
CA LYS A 22 -2.50 -6.52 -9.81
C LYS A 22 -2.69 -7.51 -8.67
N GLU A 23 -1.87 -8.53 -8.59
CA GLU A 23 -1.95 -9.54 -7.53
C GLU A 23 -1.52 -8.90 -6.20
N ALA A 24 -0.40 -8.17 -6.22
CA ALA A 24 0.06 -7.38 -5.07
C ALA A 24 -0.94 -6.30 -4.64
N ALA A 25 -1.62 -5.65 -5.59
CA ALA A 25 -2.68 -4.68 -5.30
C ALA A 25 -3.91 -5.34 -4.65
N GLY A 26 -4.33 -6.52 -5.13
CA GLY A 26 -5.41 -7.29 -4.51
C GLY A 26 -5.06 -7.72 -3.09
N MET A 27 -3.83 -8.20 -2.87
CA MET A 27 -3.36 -8.54 -1.52
C MET A 27 -3.38 -7.35 -0.56
N LEU A 28 -3.04 -6.14 -1.05
CA LEU A 28 -3.14 -4.92 -0.25
C LEU A 28 -4.60 -4.61 0.12
N ASP A 29 -5.49 -4.68 -0.86
CA ASP A 29 -6.92 -4.39 -0.71
C ASP A 29 -7.57 -5.35 0.31
N ASP A 30 -7.40 -6.66 0.11
CA ASP A 30 -7.93 -7.71 0.98
C ASP A 30 -7.43 -7.53 2.43
N ALA A 31 -6.15 -7.19 2.60
CA ALA A 31 -5.57 -6.99 3.92
C ALA A 31 -6.05 -5.70 4.60
N LEU A 32 -6.25 -4.62 3.85
CA LEU A 32 -6.83 -3.38 4.39
C LEU A 32 -8.30 -3.58 4.76
N ASP A 33 -9.08 -4.28 3.95
CA ASP A 33 -10.49 -4.59 4.21
C ASP A 33 -10.69 -5.41 5.49
N ALA A 34 -9.81 -6.39 5.74
CA ALA A 34 -9.83 -7.14 7.00
C ALA A 34 -9.59 -6.24 8.22
N ILE A 35 -8.75 -5.20 8.10
CA ILE A 35 -8.50 -4.24 9.18
C ILE A 35 -9.66 -3.24 9.31
N VAL A 36 -10.24 -2.78 8.20
CA VAL A 36 -11.44 -1.92 8.18
C VAL A 36 -12.60 -2.63 8.85
N THR A 37 -12.78 -3.92 8.63
CA THR A 37 -13.84 -4.70 9.30
C THR A 37 -13.75 -4.58 10.84
N LEU A 38 -12.55 -4.45 11.40
CA LEU A 38 -12.36 -4.24 12.85
C LEU A 38 -12.73 -2.84 13.35
N THR A 39 -12.92 -1.86 12.45
CA THR A 39 -13.41 -0.52 12.82
C THR A 39 -14.90 -0.49 13.09
N GLU A 40 -15.63 -1.49 12.58
CA GLU A 40 -17.06 -1.65 12.82
C GLU A 40 -17.34 -2.29 14.19
N ASP A 41 -18.53 -2.00 14.72
CA ASP A 41 -19.02 -2.55 15.98
C ASP A 41 -19.41 -4.03 15.84
N ASP A 42 -19.18 -4.82 16.89
CA ASP A 42 -19.70 -6.19 16.98
C ASP A 42 -21.21 -6.15 17.26
N THR A 43 -22.00 -6.49 16.24
CA THR A 43 -23.46 -6.56 16.33
C THR A 43 -23.99 -7.97 16.60
N GLY A 44 -23.10 -8.97 16.65
CA GLY A 44 -23.46 -10.36 16.86
C GLY A 44 -23.82 -10.66 18.32
N LYS A 45 -24.51 -11.79 18.55
CA LYS A 45 -24.76 -12.27 19.90
C LYS A 45 -23.43 -12.68 20.55
N PRO A 46 -23.10 -12.20 21.76
CA PRO A 46 -21.91 -12.65 22.47
C PRO A 46 -21.97 -14.14 22.78
N THR A 47 -20.97 -14.89 22.34
CA THR A 47 -20.82 -16.33 22.55
C THR A 47 -19.44 -16.75 23.04
N VAL A 48 -18.45 -15.87 22.95
CA VAL A 48 -17.05 -16.16 23.27
C VAL A 48 -16.54 -15.22 24.36
N SER A 49 -15.76 -15.75 25.30
CA SER A 49 -14.93 -14.96 26.21
C SER A 49 -13.47 -15.01 25.76
N MET A 50 -12.83 -13.84 25.61
CA MET A 50 -11.44 -13.75 25.12
C MET A 50 -10.39 -13.94 26.21
N PHE A 51 -10.77 -13.72 27.47
CA PHE A 51 -9.81 -13.57 28.57
C PHE A 51 -9.75 -14.79 29.50
N ALA A 52 -10.76 -15.66 29.47
CA ALA A 52 -10.84 -16.86 30.28
C ALA A 52 -11.73 -17.90 29.60
N GLU A 53 -11.37 -19.19 29.72
CA GLU A 53 -12.12 -20.32 29.13
C GLU A 53 -13.58 -20.38 29.62
N ASP A 54 -13.79 -20.19 30.93
CA ASP A 54 -15.12 -20.18 31.57
C ASP A 54 -15.64 -18.76 31.89
N GLY A 55 -15.10 -17.74 31.23
CA GLY A 55 -15.50 -16.35 31.44
C GLY A 55 -16.88 -16.03 30.84
N PRO A 56 -17.54 -14.94 31.28
CA PRO A 56 -18.76 -14.48 30.62
C PRO A 56 -18.47 -14.13 29.15
N PRO A 57 -19.36 -14.48 28.20
CA PRO A 57 -19.17 -14.16 26.80
C PRO A 57 -19.25 -12.66 26.58
N SER A 58 -18.30 -12.12 25.82
CA SER A 58 -18.16 -10.69 25.57
C SER A 58 -18.10 -10.35 24.08
N LEU A 59 -17.81 -11.31 23.21
CA LEU A 59 -17.74 -11.13 21.75
C LEU A 59 -18.55 -12.19 21.03
N SER A 60 -19.04 -11.86 19.84
CA SER A 60 -19.58 -12.83 18.91
C SER A 60 -18.49 -13.70 18.28
N GLN A 61 -18.88 -14.86 17.76
CA GLN A 61 -17.96 -15.71 16.99
C GLN A 61 -17.41 -14.98 15.76
N GLN A 62 -18.26 -14.23 15.05
CA GLN A 62 -17.84 -13.47 13.86
C GLN A 62 -16.75 -12.47 14.21
N ARG A 63 -16.90 -11.73 15.32
CA ARG A 63 -15.87 -10.76 15.76
C ARG A 63 -14.54 -11.43 16.07
N LEU A 64 -14.55 -12.66 16.58
CA LEU A 64 -13.33 -13.44 16.78
C LEU A 64 -12.67 -13.82 15.46
N ASP A 65 -13.46 -14.27 14.49
CA ASP A 65 -12.98 -14.68 13.17
C ASP A 65 -12.42 -13.48 12.38
N ASP A 66 -13.08 -12.31 12.46
CA ASP A 66 -12.61 -11.05 11.89
C ASP A 66 -11.29 -10.63 12.53
N PHE A 67 -11.17 -10.77 13.85
CA PHE A 67 -9.92 -10.48 14.57
C PHE A 67 -8.79 -11.42 14.13
N GLY A 68 -9.09 -12.71 13.95
CA GLY A 68 -8.14 -13.67 13.39
C GLY A 68 -7.69 -13.30 11.98
N SER A 69 -8.62 -12.89 11.12
CA SER A 69 -8.34 -12.45 9.74
C SER A 69 -7.46 -11.21 9.71
N ALA A 70 -7.72 -10.23 10.58
CA ALA A 70 -6.90 -9.03 10.70
C ALA A 70 -5.47 -9.32 11.19
N ILE A 71 -5.27 -10.33 12.05
CA ILE A 71 -3.92 -10.77 12.45
C ILE A 71 -3.15 -11.24 11.22
N TRP A 72 -3.75 -12.08 10.37
CA TRP A 72 -3.13 -12.55 9.13
C TRP A 72 -2.88 -11.39 8.16
N ALA A 73 -3.83 -10.48 8.00
CA ALA A 73 -3.68 -9.29 7.17
C ALA A 73 -2.45 -8.44 7.55
N VAL A 74 -2.16 -8.28 8.86
CA VAL A 74 -0.95 -7.57 9.30
C VAL A 74 0.33 -8.29 8.85
N TYR A 75 0.35 -9.63 8.85
CA TYR A 75 1.47 -10.39 8.31
C TYR A 75 1.58 -10.25 6.79
N ASP A 76 0.46 -10.26 6.08
CA ASP A 76 0.42 -10.10 4.62
C ASP A 76 0.91 -8.72 4.19
N LEU A 77 0.46 -7.65 4.85
CA LEU A 77 0.97 -6.29 4.63
C LEU A 77 2.48 -6.22 4.86
N ARG A 78 2.98 -6.82 5.94
CA ARG A 78 4.42 -6.87 6.20
C ARG A 78 5.17 -7.63 5.10
N GLN A 79 4.65 -8.76 4.64
CA GLN A 79 5.26 -9.55 3.58
C GLN A 79 5.29 -8.80 2.26
N LEU A 80 4.17 -8.17 1.89
CA LEU A 80 4.01 -7.33 0.72
C LEU A 80 5.06 -6.21 0.67
N TRP A 81 5.15 -5.40 1.73
CA TRP A 81 6.10 -4.28 1.73
C TRP A 81 7.56 -4.73 1.80
N LYS A 82 7.85 -5.90 2.41
CA LYS A 82 9.20 -6.48 2.39
C LYS A 82 9.62 -6.99 1.02
N SER A 83 8.69 -7.46 0.18
CA SER A 83 9.02 -8.02 -1.14
C SER A 83 9.26 -6.95 -2.20
N MET A 84 8.61 -5.78 -2.09
CA MET A 84 8.72 -4.70 -3.09
C MET A 84 9.96 -3.83 -2.95
N GLY A 85 10.57 -3.76 -1.76
CA GLY A 85 11.70 -2.86 -1.50
C GLY A 85 11.30 -1.38 -1.48
N PRO A 86 12.28 -0.46 -1.33
CA PRO A 86 11.99 0.97 -1.29
C PRO A 86 11.40 1.45 -2.62
N ARG A 87 10.38 2.32 -2.57
CA ARG A 87 9.88 2.98 -3.77
C ARG A 87 11.00 3.78 -4.41
N VAL A 88 11.28 3.50 -5.69
CA VAL A 88 12.24 4.27 -6.49
C VAL A 88 11.45 5.09 -7.49
N GLU A 89 11.65 6.41 -7.49
CA GLU A 89 11.06 7.26 -8.51
C GLU A 89 11.62 6.89 -9.89
N THR A 90 10.74 6.67 -10.86
CA THR A 90 11.16 6.47 -12.24
C THR A 90 11.71 7.79 -12.77
N LEU A 91 13.03 7.87 -12.92
CA LEU A 91 13.68 9.01 -13.56
C LEU A 91 13.12 9.16 -14.99
N ARG A 92 12.34 10.21 -15.22
CA ARG A 92 11.94 10.59 -16.58
C ARG A 92 13.14 11.27 -17.23
N LYS A 93 13.68 10.65 -18.27
CA LYS A 93 14.68 11.29 -19.12
C LYS A 93 14.04 12.49 -19.80
N GLU A 94 14.64 13.67 -19.66
CA GLU A 94 14.21 14.83 -20.45
C GLU A 94 14.32 14.53 -21.94
N PRO A 95 13.44 15.10 -22.78
CA PRO A 95 13.52 14.91 -24.22
C PRO A 95 14.88 15.37 -24.73
N GLU A 96 15.62 14.44 -25.36
CA GLU A 96 16.89 14.78 -25.97
C GLU A 96 16.68 15.71 -27.17
N PRO A 97 17.61 16.65 -27.43
CA PRO A 97 17.54 17.48 -28.62
C PRO A 97 17.42 16.61 -29.87
N GLY A 98 16.45 16.92 -30.73
CA GLY A 98 16.31 16.27 -32.01
C GLY A 98 17.58 16.44 -32.83
N ARG A 99 17.88 15.47 -33.70
CA ARG A 99 19.11 15.44 -34.52
C ARG A 99 19.39 16.76 -35.26
N ASN A 100 18.34 17.50 -35.66
CA ASN A 100 18.46 18.76 -36.38
C ASN A 100 18.27 20.03 -35.52
N ASP A 101 17.94 19.91 -34.25
CA ASP A 101 17.65 21.03 -33.35
C ASP A 101 18.93 21.80 -33.01
N PRO A 102 18.83 23.06 -32.54
CA PRO A 102 19.97 23.80 -32.03
C PRO A 102 20.66 23.02 -30.90
N CYS A 103 21.99 22.98 -30.93
CA CYS A 103 22.76 22.30 -29.91
C CYS A 103 22.66 23.06 -28.57
N PRO A 104 22.38 22.38 -27.45
CA PRO A 104 22.19 23.03 -26.14
C PRO A 104 23.46 23.70 -25.58
N CYS A 105 24.64 23.45 -26.16
CA CYS A 105 25.90 24.10 -25.77
C CYS A 105 26.03 25.57 -26.21
N GLY A 106 25.03 26.13 -26.90
CA GLY A 106 25.04 27.53 -27.34
C GLY A 106 25.91 27.81 -28.57
N SER A 107 26.48 26.80 -29.23
CA SER A 107 27.38 26.99 -30.38
C SER A 107 26.70 27.46 -31.67
N GLY A 108 25.36 27.59 -31.69
CA GLY A 108 24.56 27.89 -32.89
C GLY A 108 24.53 26.78 -33.96
N LYS A 109 25.12 25.61 -33.71
CA LYS A 109 25.15 24.47 -34.67
C LYS A 109 23.97 23.53 -34.41
N LYS A 110 23.55 22.77 -35.44
CA LYS A 110 22.59 21.65 -35.27
C LYS A 110 23.21 20.57 -34.37
N TYR A 111 22.39 19.90 -33.54
CA TYR A 111 22.83 18.89 -32.57
C TYR A 111 23.72 17.82 -33.20
N LYS A 112 23.32 17.25 -34.35
CA LYS A 112 24.12 16.28 -35.13
C LYS A 112 25.50 16.75 -35.61
N LYS A 113 25.77 18.05 -35.63
CA LYS A 113 27.06 18.64 -36.04
C LYS A 113 27.87 19.13 -34.84
N CYS A 114 27.46 18.76 -33.63
CA CYS A 114 28.08 19.17 -32.38
C CYS A 114 28.09 18.00 -31.38
N HIS A 115 27.11 17.92 -30.47
CA HIS A 115 27.07 16.88 -29.42
C HIS A 115 26.32 15.59 -29.81
N GLY A 116 25.65 15.56 -30.97
CA GLY A 116 24.88 14.41 -31.44
C GLY A 116 25.67 13.47 -32.37
N ALA A 117 26.94 13.20 -32.05
CA ALA A 117 27.77 12.24 -32.79
C ALA A 117 27.22 10.82 -32.69
#